data_AF-A0A074Y1P8-F1
#
_entry.id   AF-A0A074Y1P8-F1
#
_cell.length_a   1.000
_cell.length_b   1.000
_cell.length_c   1.000
_cell.angle_alpha   90.00
_cell.angle_beta   90.00
_cell.angle_gamma   90.00
#
_symmetry.space_group_name_H-M   'P 1'
#
loop_
_entity.id
_entity.type
_entity.pdbx_description
1 polymer ?
#
loop_
_entity_poly.entity_id
_entity_poly.type
_entity_poly.pdbx_seq_one_letter_code
_entity_poly.pdbx_strand_id
1 'polypeptide(L)'
;MLEGADLLLCPTCGTQFDTPADNPPSGHCRICDDPRQYIPATGQAWTSLKAEAGKHETKWKQDEHDKRIWSIWAEPKRDRRKLHLGIGQRALLLQTPHGNVLWDCIAYLDQQLIDF
;
A
#
# COMPACT_ATOMS: atom_id res chain seq x y z
N MET A 1 -15.43 -5.04 7.74
CA MET A 1 -14.95 -4.43 6.48
C MET A 1 -13.94 -3.37 6.87
N LEU A 2 -12.83 -3.29 6.15
CA LEU A 2 -11.83 -2.23 6.33
C LEU A 2 -12.49 -0.86 6.15
N GLU A 3 -12.39 0.01 7.15
CA GLU A 3 -12.85 1.40 7.04
C GLU A 3 -12.06 2.09 5.92
N GLY A 4 -12.74 2.87 5.08
CA GLY A 4 -12.14 3.51 3.92
C GLY A 4 -11.78 2.57 2.76
N ALA A 5 -12.22 1.30 2.76
CA ALA A 5 -11.86 0.37 1.69
C ALA A 5 -12.37 0.76 0.29
N ASP A 6 -13.45 1.54 0.23
CA ASP A 6 -14.05 2.08 -0.99
C ASP A 6 -13.46 3.43 -1.43
N LEU A 7 -12.49 3.98 -0.68
CA LEU A 7 -11.83 5.23 -1.02
C LEU A 7 -10.85 5.09 -2.18
N LEU A 8 -10.71 6.18 -2.91
CA LEU A 8 -9.88 6.35 -4.08
C LEU A 8 -8.41 6.14 -3.74
N LEU A 9 -7.76 5.24 -4.47
CA LEU A 9 -6.36 4.90 -4.33
C LEU A 9 -5.66 5.00 -5.68
N CYS A 10 -4.50 5.62 -5.72
CA CYS A 10 -3.66 5.63 -6.92
C CYS A 10 -2.80 4.35 -6.94
N PRO A 11 -2.99 3.43 -7.91
CA PRO A 11 -2.22 2.19 -7.95
C PRO A 11 -0.74 2.41 -8.29
N THR A 12 -0.36 3.59 -8.79
CA THR A 12 1.02 3.93 -9.14
C THR A 12 1.85 4.34 -7.91
N CYS A 13 1.36 5.29 -7.11
CA CYS A 13 2.10 5.80 -5.96
C CYS A 13 1.62 5.20 -4.62
N GLY A 14 0.45 4.57 -4.60
CA GLY A 14 -0.13 3.95 -3.40
C GLY A 14 -0.88 4.91 -2.49
N THR A 15 -0.93 6.21 -2.80
CA THR A 15 -1.66 7.20 -1.99
C THR A 15 -3.17 6.98 -2.08
N GLN A 16 -3.81 6.98 -0.91
CA GLN A 16 -5.27 6.99 -0.75
C GLN A 16 -5.76 8.42 -0.49
N PHE A 17 -6.94 8.75 -1.01
CA PHE A 17 -7.62 10.03 -0.88
C PHE A 17 -8.94 9.84 -0.16
N ASP A 18 -9.47 10.90 0.45
CA ASP A 18 -10.77 10.92 1.16
C ASP A 18 -12.00 10.95 0.24
N THR A 19 -11.80 10.69 -1.06
CA THR A 19 -12.85 10.64 -2.08
C THR A 19 -13.24 9.19 -2.37
N PRO A 20 -14.52 8.84 -2.57
CA PRO A 20 -14.94 7.51 -3.02
C PRO A 20 -14.35 7.14 -4.40
N ALA A 21 -13.97 5.88 -4.59
CA ALA A 21 -13.35 5.42 -5.83
C ALA A 21 -14.30 5.33 -7.03
N ASP A 22 -15.62 5.32 -6.79
CA ASP A 22 -16.66 5.33 -7.83
C ASP A 22 -16.95 6.74 -8.39
N ASN A 23 -16.41 7.78 -7.74
CA ASN A 23 -16.47 9.16 -8.18
C ASN A 23 -15.05 9.78 -8.22
N PRO A 24 -14.13 9.23 -9.03
CA PRO A 24 -12.78 9.77 -9.13
C PRO A 24 -12.83 11.19 -9.69
N PRO A 25 -11.98 12.12 -9.21
CA PRO A 25 -11.89 13.45 -9.81
C PRO A 25 -11.48 13.31 -11.28
N SER A 26 -11.94 14.23 -12.13
CA SER A 26 -11.52 14.32 -13.54
C SER A 26 -10.03 14.65 -13.72
N GLY A 27 -9.32 14.87 -12.61
CA GLY A 27 -7.93 15.27 -12.57
C GLY A 27 -6.97 14.11 -12.35
N HIS A 28 -5.70 14.48 -12.35
CA HIS A 28 -4.57 13.60 -12.12
C HIS A 28 -4.32 13.41 -10.61
N CYS A 29 -3.61 12.33 -10.26
CA CYS A 29 -3.08 12.13 -8.93
C CYS A 29 -2.03 13.20 -8.65
N ARG A 30 -2.35 14.16 -7.78
CA ARG A 30 -1.46 15.25 -7.37
C ARG A 30 -0.07 14.81 -6.88
N ILE A 31 0.06 13.56 -6.40
CA ILE A 31 1.34 12.98 -5.99
C ILE A 31 2.15 12.55 -7.21
N CYS A 32 1.50 11.92 -8.19
CA CYS A 32 2.14 11.50 -9.44
C CYS A 32 2.40 12.67 -10.40
N ASP A 33 1.76 13.82 -10.20
CA ASP A 33 2.04 15.06 -10.93
C ASP A 33 3.32 15.75 -10.47
N ASP A 34 3.88 15.33 -9.32
CA ASP A 34 5.22 15.75 -8.92
C ASP A 34 6.23 15.20 -9.95
N PRO A 35 7.10 16.04 -10.53
CA PRO A 35 8.04 15.62 -11.58
C PRO A 35 9.07 14.58 -11.11
N ARG A 36 9.19 14.35 -9.79
CA ARG A 36 10.04 13.30 -9.22
C ARG A 36 9.35 11.93 -9.24
N GLN A 37 8.03 11.88 -9.43
CA GLN A 37 7.30 10.64 -9.57
C GLN A 37 7.24 10.20 -11.03
N TYR A 38 7.15 8.87 -11.23
CA TYR A 38 6.94 8.31 -12.55
C TYR A 38 5.44 8.20 -12.83
N ILE A 39 5.09 8.30 -14.11
CA ILE A 39 3.75 7.98 -14.60
C ILE A 39 3.89 6.76 -15.53
N PRO A 40 3.09 5.70 -15.36
CA PRO A 40 3.11 4.54 -16.25
C PRO A 40 2.81 4.97 -17.70
N ALA A 41 3.34 4.24 -18.68
CA ALA A 41 3.07 4.51 -20.09
C ALA A 41 1.56 4.43 -20.46
N THR A 42 0.79 3.67 -19.69
CA THR A 42 -0.67 3.57 -19.80
C THR A 42 -1.42 4.77 -19.21
N GLY A 43 -0.69 5.76 -18.68
CA GLY A 43 -1.24 6.88 -17.93
C GLY A 43 -1.53 6.55 -16.47
N GLN A 44 -2.12 7.52 -15.78
CA GLN A 44 -2.59 7.35 -14.41
C GLN A 44 -3.93 6.60 -14.38
N ALA A 45 -4.16 5.89 -13.28
CA ALA A 45 -5.39 5.15 -13.05
C ALA A 45 -5.83 5.33 -11.59
N TRP A 46 -7.04 4.85 -11.29
CA TRP A 46 -7.63 4.87 -9.97
C TRP A 46 -8.16 3.48 -9.60
N THR A 47 -8.06 3.13 -8.32
CA THR A 47 -8.60 1.88 -7.75
C THR A 47 -9.07 2.14 -6.31
N SER A 48 -9.35 1.09 -5.55
CA SER A 48 -9.62 1.12 -4.12
C SER A 48 -9.06 -0.13 -3.43
N LEU A 49 -8.90 -0.11 -2.11
CA LEU A 49 -8.50 -1.31 -1.35
C LEU A 49 -9.47 -2.48 -1.59
N LYS A 50 -10.77 -2.19 -1.69
CA LYS A 50 -11.80 -3.20 -2.00
C LYS A 50 -11.63 -3.79 -3.41
N ALA A 51 -11.31 -2.96 -4.40
CA ALA A 51 -11.05 -3.45 -5.75
C ALA A 51 -9.74 -4.25 -5.84
N GLU A 52 -8.76 -3.95 -4.98
CA GLU A 52 -7.49 -4.68 -4.89
C GLU A 52 -7.55 -5.94 -3.99
N ALA A 53 -8.62 -6.10 -3.21
CA ALA A 53 -8.82 -7.23 -2.33
C ALA A 53 -8.75 -8.55 -3.11
N GLY A 54 -7.93 -9.48 -2.62
CA GLY A 54 -7.75 -10.79 -3.25
C GLY A 54 -6.84 -10.80 -4.48
N LYS A 55 -6.36 -9.63 -4.95
CA LYS A 55 -5.27 -9.54 -5.94
C LYS A 55 -3.90 -9.52 -5.27
N HIS A 56 -3.84 -8.98 -4.06
CA HIS A 56 -2.63 -8.84 -3.26
C HIS A 56 -2.77 -9.57 -1.91
N GLU A 57 -1.63 -9.87 -1.30
CA GLU A 57 -1.51 -10.32 0.08
C GLU A 57 -0.41 -9.55 0.79
N THR A 58 -0.63 -9.28 2.07
CA THR A 58 0.42 -8.76 2.94
C THR A 58 1.35 -9.89 3.38
N LYS A 59 2.61 -9.53 3.63
CA LYS A 59 3.67 -10.39 4.14
C LYS A 59 4.44 -9.64 5.19
N TRP A 60 4.96 -10.38 6.16
CA TRP A 60 5.89 -9.84 7.13
C TRP A 60 6.98 -10.84 7.47
N LYS A 61 8.15 -10.31 7.85
CA LYS A 61 9.32 -11.09 8.26
C LYS A 61 10.02 -10.39 9.40
N GLN A 62 10.26 -11.13 10.48
CA GLN A 62 11.09 -10.66 11.59
C GLN A 62 12.56 -10.65 11.18
N ASP A 63 13.29 -9.62 11.60
CA ASP A 63 14.71 -9.53 11.35
C ASP A 63 15.49 -10.70 11.99
N GLU A 64 16.55 -11.11 11.30
CA GLU A 64 17.34 -12.27 11.69
C GLU A 64 18.25 -11.96 12.88
N HIS A 65 18.69 -10.70 13.00
CA HIS A 65 19.64 -10.23 14.01
C HIS A 65 18.96 -9.52 15.17
N ASP A 66 17.85 -8.80 14.94
CA ASP A 66 17.11 -8.09 15.98
C ASP A 66 15.61 -8.42 15.97
N LYS A 67 15.18 -9.23 16.95
CA LYS A 67 13.78 -9.69 17.06
C LYS A 67 12.76 -8.57 17.34
N ARG A 68 13.22 -7.35 17.58
CA ARG A 68 12.34 -6.19 17.72
C ARG A 68 11.87 -5.64 16.38
N ILE A 69 12.53 -6.01 15.29
CA ILE A 69 12.30 -5.43 13.96
C ILE A 69 11.47 -6.38 13.11
N TRP A 70 10.39 -5.86 12.52
CA TRP A 70 9.57 -6.55 11.53
C TRP A 70 9.54 -5.76 10.23
N SER A 71 9.81 -6.43 9.11
CA SER A 71 9.53 -5.92 7.77
C SER A 71 8.13 -6.31 7.36
N ILE A 72 7.34 -5.38 6.81
CA ILE A 72 5.96 -5.59 6.37
C ILE A 72 5.80 -5.04 4.94
N TRP A 73 5.26 -5.83 4.01
CA TRP A 73 5.06 -5.43 2.61
C TRP A 73 3.86 -6.14 1.97
N ALA A 74 3.50 -5.76 0.74
CA ALA A 74 2.46 -6.42 -0.04
C ALA A 74 3.01 -7.02 -1.34
N GLU A 75 2.55 -8.22 -1.69
CA GLU A 75 2.90 -8.93 -2.93
C GLU A 75 1.64 -9.28 -3.76
N PRO A 76 1.73 -9.33 -5.10
CA PRO A 76 0.66 -9.86 -5.92
C PRO A 76 0.48 -11.38 -5.71
N LYS A 77 -0.76 -11.85 -5.49
CA LYS A 77 -1.07 -13.26 -5.18
C LYS A 77 -0.78 -14.24 -6.31
N ARG A 78 -0.96 -13.81 -7.57
CA ARG A 78 -0.94 -14.74 -8.73
C ARG A 78 0.37 -14.74 -9.50
N ASP A 79 1.06 -13.61 -9.59
CA ASP A 79 2.33 -13.50 -10.31
C ASP A 79 3.16 -12.40 -9.67
N ARG A 80 4.28 -12.78 -9.04
CA ARG A 80 5.21 -11.85 -8.39
C ARG A 80 5.92 -10.91 -9.37
N ARG A 81 5.82 -11.15 -10.68
CA ARG A 81 6.33 -10.25 -11.73
C ARG A 81 5.31 -9.17 -12.10
N LYS A 82 4.06 -9.26 -11.62
CA LYS A 82 3.08 -8.18 -11.79
C LYS A 82 3.47 -6.98 -10.91
N LEU A 83 3.06 -5.80 -11.37
CA LEU A 83 3.30 -4.55 -10.67
C LEU A 83 2.69 -4.62 -9.26
N HIS A 84 3.48 -4.22 -8.26
CA HIS A 84 3.00 -4.01 -6.91
C HIS A 84 1.96 -2.90 -6.87
N LEU A 85 1.10 -2.90 -5.85
CA LEU A 85 0.31 -1.71 -5.54
C LEU A 85 1.25 -0.61 -5.03
N GLY A 86 1.19 0.56 -5.65
CA GLY A 86 2.14 1.63 -5.39
C GLY A 86 3.54 1.31 -5.91
N ILE A 87 4.56 1.81 -5.22
CA ILE A 87 5.96 1.65 -5.61
C ILE A 87 6.65 0.45 -4.95
N GLY A 88 5.88 -0.53 -4.44
CA GLY A 88 6.43 -1.69 -3.73
C GLY A 88 7.02 -1.33 -2.36
N GLN A 89 6.35 -0.44 -1.62
CA GLN A 89 6.77 0.03 -0.31
C GLN A 89 6.89 -1.11 0.71
N ARG A 90 7.77 -0.91 1.69
CA ARG A 90 7.95 -1.82 2.82
C ARG A 90 8.05 -0.99 4.11
N ALA A 91 7.10 -1.22 5.02
CA ALA A 91 7.12 -0.62 6.34
C ALA A 91 8.00 -1.45 7.30
N LEU A 92 8.55 -0.79 8.31
CA LEU A 92 9.30 -1.42 9.39
C LEU A 92 8.58 -1.14 10.72
N LEU A 93 8.23 -2.20 11.46
CA LEU A 93 7.74 -2.08 12.82
C LEU A 93 8.88 -2.40 13.79
N LEU A 94 9.28 -1.43 14.59
CA LEU A 94 10.26 -1.57 15.66
C LEU A 94 9.55 -1.59 17.03
N GLN A 95 9.69 -2.67 17.76
CA GLN A 95 9.08 -2.86 19.08
C GLN A 95 10.08 -2.61 20.20
N THR A 96 9.81 -1.67 21.10
CA THR A 96 10.69 -1.36 22.24
C THR A 96 9.93 -1.41 23.55
N PRO A 97 10.62 -1.54 24.71
CA PRO A 97 9.97 -1.46 26.01
C PRO A 97 9.23 -0.14 26.28
N HIS A 98 9.53 0.92 25.53
CA HIS A 98 8.95 2.25 25.69
C HIS A 98 7.89 2.58 24.64
N GLY A 99 7.56 1.62 23.77
CA GLY A 99 6.58 1.79 22.70
C GLY A 99 7.09 1.29 21.35
N ASN A 100 6.21 1.36 20.36
CA ASN A 100 6.48 0.89 19.01
C ASN A 100 6.65 2.06 18.05
N VAL A 101 7.52 1.89 17.06
CA VAL A 101 7.69 2.81 15.93
C VAL A 101 7.33 2.06 14.66
N LEU A 102 6.33 2.55 13.93
CA LEU A 102 6.08 2.13 12.55
C LEU A 102 6.73 3.15 11.62
N TRP A 103 7.76 2.70 10.92
CA TRP A 103 8.52 3.50 9.97
C TRP A 103 8.06 3.16 8.55
N ASP A 104 7.65 4.21 7.82
CA ASP A 104 7.02 4.13 6.50
C ASP A 104 5.60 3.50 6.50
N CYS A 105 4.92 3.59 5.37
CA CYS A 105 3.58 3.04 5.16
C CYS A 105 3.55 2.12 3.94
N ILE A 106 2.57 1.22 3.89
CA ILE A 106 2.28 0.41 2.71
C ILE A 106 0.88 0.75 2.19
N ALA A 107 0.70 0.68 0.87
CA ALA A 107 -0.55 1.04 0.22
C ALA A 107 -1.69 0.02 0.44
N TYR A 108 -1.36 -1.27 0.59
CA TYR A 108 -2.35 -2.35 0.68
C TYR A 108 -2.46 -2.88 2.11
N LEU A 109 -3.69 -3.04 2.58
CA LEU A 109 -4.02 -3.66 3.86
C LEU A 109 -4.99 -4.82 3.62
N ASP A 110 -4.78 -5.93 4.32
CA ASP A 110 -5.73 -7.03 4.39
C ASP A 110 -5.95 -7.46 5.85
N GLN A 111 -6.95 -8.30 6.08
CA GLN A 111 -7.32 -8.70 7.43
C GLN A 111 -6.18 -9.41 8.17
N GLN A 112 -5.36 -10.17 7.46
CA GLN A 112 -4.24 -10.90 8.06
C GLN A 112 -3.21 -9.95 8.70
N LEU A 113 -2.93 -8.80 8.06
CA LEU A 113 -2.04 -7.80 8.63
C LEU A 113 -2.69 -7.01 9.77
N ILE A 114 -3.99 -6.77 9.73
CA ILE A 114 -4.70 -6.06 10.82
C ILE A 114 -4.71 -6.89 12.10
N ASP A 115 -4.84 -8.21 11.96
CA ASP A 115 -4.88 -9.14 13.07
C ASP A 115 -3.49 -9.44 13.66
N PHE A 116 -2.42 -9.07 12.96
CA PHE A 116 -1.01 -9.20 13.38
C PHE A 116 -0.60 -8.09 14.36
#